data_AF-B0C5X6-F1
#
_entry.id   AF-B0C5X6-F1
#
_cell.length_a   1.000
_cell.length_b   1.000
_cell.length_c   1.000
_cell.angle_alpha   90.00
_cell.angle_beta   90.00
_cell.angle_gamma   90.00
#
_symmetry.space_group_name_H-M   'P 1'
#
loop_
_entity.id
_entity.type
_entity.pdbx_description
1 polymer ?
#
loop_
_entity_poly.entity_id
_entity_poly.type
_entity_poly.pdbx_seq_one_letter_code
_entity_poly.pdbx_strand_id
1 'polypeptide(L)'
;MAFPSDFSNVEICKIHPAIGIARVSNNDDFYIFGNDPGNYKSGGLIKRQAVQFRIFVYGENNVGLGELTPQVMSDLGITAIWSAKVANRKIARLEGTPLSGNEFVISAEATSNDANSGQLVGSLPDFDEGSAIPLGQITREGVFIPPKGGVYRKSSGVEIEPYPALSAQVADTSCDGSVSVNLTIDGAGQIEVLPACIIVAPQDFSPDTNEGYTLNEYLKDALDIPLKRELPPVDNIHNQTAREIDEEALKTGSADFAPGYEVSLGGRGEVLDIRNLVYRSQDDPRIDPREVRILYKNKQNKLEPRGAVPGQLTSGLCSSWQGDFTACVGYWVEHLPPNAFLDEDASTEVRVFRKQYSDTSSSAEELRTGEEFNIGVDKVGIVRLRESRKVETERDPGDDI
;
A
#
# COMPACT_ATOMS: atom_id res chain seq x y z
N MET A 1 -6.97 27.61 10.94
CA MET A 1 -8.22 28.08 11.57
C MET A 1 -8.72 26.97 12.47
N ALA A 2 -9.57 27.26 13.47
CA ALA A 2 -10.24 26.19 14.21
C ALA A 2 -11.25 25.47 13.28
N PHE A 3 -11.51 24.19 13.52
CA PHE A 3 -12.54 23.44 12.78
C PHE A 3 -13.90 24.14 12.94
N PRO A 4 -14.77 24.18 11.90
CA PRO A 4 -16.09 24.79 12.00
C PRO A 4 -16.90 24.24 13.18
N SER A 5 -17.71 25.08 13.83
CA SER A 5 -18.58 24.64 14.93
C SER A 5 -19.78 23.82 14.49
N ASP A 6 -20.02 23.69 13.18
CA ASP A 6 -21.09 22.89 12.58
C ASP A 6 -20.72 22.43 11.16
N PHE A 7 -21.61 21.65 10.53
CA PHE A 7 -21.43 21.08 9.19
C PHE A 7 -22.10 21.90 8.07
N SER A 8 -22.56 23.13 8.34
CA SER A 8 -23.41 23.89 7.40
C SER A 8 -22.72 24.26 6.09
N ASN A 9 -21.39 24.42 6.10
CA ASN A 9 -20.58 24.78 4.94
C ASN A 9 -19.80 23.59 4.35
N VAL A 10 -20.15 22.36 4.73
CA VAL A 10 -19.49 21.15 4.24
C VAL A 10 -20.11 20.73 2.91
N GLU A 11 -19.30 20.66 1.87
CA GLU A 11 -19.70 20.09 0.58
C GLU A 11 -19.34 18.61 0.48
N ILE A 12 -18.17 18.23 0.97
CA ILE A 12 -17.67 16.85 0.86
C ILE A 12 -16.65 16.54 1.96
N CYS A 13 -16.66 15.29 2.42
CA CYS A 13 -15.57 14.72 3.21
C CYS A 13 -14.70 13.82 2.32
N LYS A 14 -13.39 13.78 2.57
CA LYS A 14 -12.46 12.93 1.83
C LYS A 14 -11.53 12.19 2.77
N ILE A 15 -11.21 10.94 2.44
CA ILE A 15 -10.25 10.14 3.18
C ILE A 15 -8.83 10.38 2.64
N HIS A 16 -7.87 10.61 3.54
CA HIS A 16 -6.44 10.79 3.26
C HIS A 16 -5.59 9.82 4.12
N PRO A 17 -4.52 9.19 3.59
CA PRO A 17 -4.06 9.32 2.22
C PRO A 17 -5.10 8.79 1.22
N ALA A 18 -5.24 9.46 0.07
CA ALA A 18 -6.15 9.05 -0.99
C ALA A 18 -5.75 7.68 -1.57
N ILE A 19 -4.46 7.36 -1.52
CA ILE A 19 -3.87 6.05 -1.80
C ILE A 19 -2.85 5.75 -0.71
N GLY A 20 -3.15 4.80 0.17
CA GLY A 20 -2.22 4.29 1.19
C GLY A 20 -1.41 3.10 0.69
N ILE A 21 -0.19 2.93 1.21
CA ILE A 21 0.67 1.77 0.96
C ILE A 21 1.03 1.11 2.31
N ALA A 22 0.41 -0.04 2.58
CA ALA A 22 0.75 -0.90 3.71
C ALA A 22 1.76 -1.98 3.27
N ARG A 23 2.60 -2.45 4.20
CA ARG A 23 3.67 -3.40 3.88
C ARG A 23 3.66 -4.62 4.79
N VAL A 24 3.69 -5.80 4.18
CA VAL A 24 3.66 -7.09 4.88
C VAL A 24 5.03 -7.43 5.48
N SER A 25 5.02 -8.26 6.52
CA SER A 25 6.17 -8.97 7.08
C SER A 25 5.64 -10.09 8.00
N ASN A 26 6.47 -11.05 8.42
CA ASN A 26 6.07 -12.12 9.34
C ASN A 26 6.08 -11.73 10.83
N ASN A 27 6.23 -10.44 11.13
CA ASN A 27 6.25 -9.93 12.50
C ASN A 27 4.84 -9.65 13.04
N ASP A 28 4.61 -9.95 14.32
CA ASP A 28 3.38 -9.58 15.03
C ASP A 28 3.30 -8.08 15.29
N ASP A 29 4.44 -7.41 15.44
CA ASP A 29 4.50 -5.96 15.63
C ASP A 29 4.34 -5.19 14.30
N PHE A 30 3.81 -3.98 14.42
CA PHE A 30 3.66 -3.05 13.30
C PHE A 30 3.95 -1.61 13.76
N TYR A 31 4.22 -0.74 12.80
CA TYR A 31 4.24 0.71 12.99
C TYR A 31 3.25 1.38 12.03
N ILE A 32 2.87 2.63 12.30
CA ILE A 32 2.02 3.41 11.40
C ILE A 32 2.93 4.26 10.51
N PHE A 33 2.72 4.19 9.20
CA PHE A 33 3.44 5.02 8.22
C PHE A 33 3.41 6.51 8.60
N GLY A 34 4.54 7.20 8.37
CA GLY A 34 4.74 8.61 8.73
C GLY A 34 5.18 8.85 10.18
N ASN A 35 5.14 7.82 11.04
CA ASN A 35 5.72 7.88 12.38
C ASN A 35 7.04 7.09 12.38
N ASP A 36 8.15 7.74 12.77
CA ASP A 36 9.43 7.04 12.95
C ASP A 36 9.30 6.03 14.10
N PRO A 37 9.44 4.72 13.83
CA PRO A 37 9.34 3.71 14.88
C PRO A 37 10.60 3.63 15.75
N GLY A 38 11.64 4.42 15.45
CA GLY A 38 12.99 4.34 16.01
C GLY A 38 13.76 3.12 15.48
N ASN A 39 13.15 1.94 15.62
CA ASN A 39 13.63 0.67 15.11
C ASN A 39 12.53 0.02 14.24
N TYR A 40 12.85 -0.31 13.00
CA TYR A 40 11.95 -0.94 12.05
C TYR A 40 11.83 -2.45 12.25
N LYS A 41 12.66 -3.07 13.08
CA LYS A 41 12.60 -4.48 13.45
C LYS A 41 12.20 -4.71 14.91
N SER A 42 11.72 -5.91 15.19
CA SER A 42 11.55 -6.45 16.55
C SER A 42 11.64 -7.97 16.50
N GLY A 43 12.25 -8.58 17.50
CA GLY A 43 12.48 -10.04 17.50
C GLY A 43 13.25 -10.54 16.27
N GLY A 44 14.13 -9.72 15.70
CA GLY A 44 14.93 -10.04 14.51
C GLY A 44 14.20 -9.95 13.17
N LEU A 45 12.91 -9.57 13.15
CA LEU A 45 12.10 -9.46 11.94
C LEU A 45 11.64 -8.02 11.68
N ILE A 46 11.56 -7.61 10.41
CA ILE A 46 10.95 -6.34 9.98
C ILE A 46 9.51 -6.26 10.49
N LYS A 47 9.12 -5.12 11.09
CA LYS A 47 7.76 -4.82 11.51
C LYS A 47 6.88 -4.56 10.30
N ARG A 48 5.59 -4.91 10.39
CA ARG A 48 4.61 -4.55 9.36
C ARG A 48 4.40 -3.03 9.32
N GLN A 49 4.13 -2.48 8.14
CA GLN A 49 3.76 -1.07 7.98
C GLN A 49 2.23 -0.93 7.82
N ALA A 50 1.58 -0.36 8.82
CA ALA A 50 0.17 0.01 8.79
C ALA A 50 -0.04 1.42 8.23
N VAL A 51 -1.25 1.71 7.77
CA VAL A 51 -1.65 3.03 7.26
C VAL A 51 -2.80 3.58 8.10
N GLN A 52 -2.63 4.79 8.62
CA GLN A 52 -3.72 5.54 9.26
C GLN A 52 -4.45 6.39 8.22
N PHE A 53 -5.74 6.09 8.02
CA PHE A 53 -6.62 6.93 7.23
C PHE A 53 -7.28 7.98 8.10
N ARG A 54 -7.37 9.20 7.58
CA ARG A 54 -7.87 10.41 8.25
C ARG A 54 -8.94 11.04 7.37
N ILE A 55 -9.87 11.78 7.98
CA ILE A 55 -10.97 12.39 7.24
C ILE A 55 -10.79 13.89 7.26
N PHE A 56 -10.69 14.48 6.07
CA PHE A 56 -10.66 15.93 5.88
C PHE A 56 -11.97 16.42 5.29
N VAL A 57 -12.35 17.61 5.69
CA VAL A 57 -13.62 18.25 5.36
C VAL A 57 -13.36 19.42 4.44
N TYR A 58 -14.16 19.52 3.39
CA TYR A 58 -14.01 20.54 2.36
C TYR A 58 -15.35 21.25 2.15
N GLY A 59 -15.29 22.57 2.05
CA GLY A 59 -16.39 23.41 1.63
C GLY A 59 -16.25 23.80 0.16
N GLU A 60 -16.93 24.90 -0.20
CA GLU A 60 -16.97 25.43 -1.56
C GLU A 60 -15.58 25.54 -2.20
N ASN A 61 -15.49 25.16 -3.47
CA ASN A 61 -14.26 25.21 -4.27
C ASN A 61 -13.09 24.39 -3.69
N ASN A 62 -13.39 23.28 -3.00
CA ASN A 62 -12.40 22.43 -2.34
C ASN A 62 -11.59 23.14 -1.25
N VAL A 63 -12.14 24.18 -0.61
CA VAL A 63 -11.47 24.82 0.53
C VAL A 63 -11.52 23.89 1.74
N GLY A 64 -10.37 23.48 2.24
CA GLY A 64 -10.23 22.63 3.42
C GLY A 64 -10.68 23.38 4.68
N LEU A 65 -11.66 22.81 5.38
CA LEU A 65 -12.22 23.35 6.61
C LEU A 65 -11.56 22.75 7.87
N GLY A 66 -10.96 21.57 7.73
CA GLY A 66 -10.19 20.92 8.77
C GLY A 66 -10.29 19.40 8.73
N GLU A 67 -9.71 18.76 9.72
CA GLU A 67 -9.76 17.31 9.90
C GLU A 67 -10.81 16.92 10.95
N LEU A 68 -11.58 15.86 10.68
CA LEU A 68 -12.43 15.20 11.67
C LEU A 68 -11.59 14.28 12.55
N THR A 69 -10.88 14.90 13.50
CA THR A 69 -10.21 14.17 14.57
C THR A 69 -11.24 13.50 15.50
N PRO A 70 -10.84 12.50 16.32
CA PRO A 70 -11.73 11.91 17.32
C PRO A 70 -12.39 12.94 18.26
N GLN A 71 -11.63 13.99 18.64
CA GLN A 71 -12.16 15.07 19.48
C GLN A 71 -13.24 15.88 18.74
N VAL A 72 -12.96 16.30 17.49
CA VAL A 72 -13.92 17.05 16.67
C VAL A 72 -15.19 16.24 16.42
N MET A 73 -15.06 14.95 16.11
CA MET A 73 -16.22 14.08 15.94
C MET A 73 -17.05 13.97 17.22
N SER A 74 -16.40 13.83 18.38
CA SER A 74 -17.10 13.82 19.67
C SER A 74 -17.83 15.13 19.95
N ASP A 75 -17.19 16.27 19.70
CA ASP A 75 -17.77 17.60 19.95
C ASP A 75 -19.01 17.87 19.07
N LEU A 76 -19.04 17.27 17.87
CA LEU A 76 -20.11 17.46 16.89
C LEU A 76 -21.13 16.30 16.83
N GLY A 77 -21.02 15.30 17.73
CA GLY A 77 -21.94 14.16 17.75
C GLY A 77 -21.87 13.30 16.47
N ILE A 78 -20.66 13.08 15.96
CA ILE A 78 -20.40 12.32 14.74
C ILE A 78 -19.85 10.94 15.09
N THR A 79 -20.47 9.91 14.50
CA THR A 79 -19.96 8.54 14.55
C THR A 79 -19.35 8.15 13.22
N ALA A 80 -18.18 7.53 13.26
CA ALA A 80 -17.50 6.97 12.10
C ALA A 80 -17.49 5.44 12.17
N ILE A 81 -17.88 4.81 11.06
CA ILE A 81 -17.80 3.36 10.88
C ILE A 81 -16.92 3.07 9.67
N TRP A 82 -15.72 2.57 9.92
CA TRP A 82 -14.73 2.30 8.87
C TRP A 82 -14.97 0.96 8.21
N SER A 83 -14.72 0.88 6.91
CA SER A 83 -14.81 -0.35 6.13
C SER A 83 -13.68 -0.44 5.13
N ALA A 84 -13.29 -1.66 4.80
CA ALA A 84 -12.32 -1.94 3.75
C ALA A 84 -12.84 -3.08 2.88
N LYS A 85 -12.56 -3.00 1.58
CA LYS A 85 -12.85 -4.04 0.60
C LYS A 85 -11.64 -4.21 -0.30
N VAL A 86 -10.97 -5.35 -0.18
CA VAL A 86 -9.70 -5.63 -0.86
C VAL A 86 -9.79 -6.93 -1.64
N ALA A 87 -8.93 -7.08 -2.64
CA ALA A 87 -8.75 -8.37 -3.28
C ALA A 87 -7.32 -8.58 -3.81
N ASN A 88 -6.93 -9.85 -3.90
CA ASN A 88 -5.79 -10.31 -4.68
C ASN A 88 -6.34 -10.98 -5.95
N ARG A 89 -5.96 -10.45 -7.11
CA ARG A 89 -6.40 -10.94 -8.44
C ARG A 89 -5.28 -11.62 -9.23
N LYS A 90 -4.13 -11.89 -8.63
CA LYS A 90 -2.96 -12.39 -9.36
C LYS A 90 -3.21 -13.79 -9.96
N ILE A 91 -3.83 -14.70 -9.18
CA ILE A 91 -4.24 -16.02 -9.68
C ILE A 91 -5.30 -15.89 -10.77
N ALA A 92 -6.34 -15.10 -10.54
CA ALA A 92 -7.37 -14.80 -11.53
C ALA A 92 -6.79 -14.29 -12.86
N ARG A 93 -5.79 -13.42 -12.80
CA ARG A 93 -5.10 -12.87 -13.96
C ARG A 93 -4.32 -13.92 -14.75
N LEU A 94 -3.65 -14.86 -14.06
CA LEU A 94 -2.91 -15.96 -14.69
C LEU A 94 -3.85 -17.00 -15.30
N GLU A 95 -4.99 -17.26 -14.67
CA GLU A 95 -6.05 -18.15 -15.17
C GLU A 95 -6.91 -17.48 -16.27
N GLY A 96 -6.63 -16.22 -16.63
CA GLY A 96 -7.35 -15.50 -17.70
C GLY A 96 -8.76 -15.07 -17.33
N THR A 97 -9.07 -14.94 -16.04
CA THR A 97 -10.36 -14.46 -15.56
C THR A 97 -10.53 -12.97 -15.89
N PRO A 98 -11.64 -12.55 -16.53
CA PRO A 98 -11.86 -11.15 -16.86
C PRO A 98 -12.10 -10.29 -15.60
N LEU A 99 -11.94 -8.96 -15.72
CA LEU A 99 -12.24 -8.00 -14.64
C LEU A 99 -13.68 -8.03 -14.13
N SER A 100 -14.62 -8.54 -14.95
CA SER A 100 -16.02 -8.76 -14.54
C SER A 100 -16.24 -10.05 -13.75
N GLY A 101 -15.26 -10.96 -13.75
CA GLY A 101 -15.28 -12.24 -13.07
C GLY A 101 -14.63 -12.20 -11.69
N ASN A 102 -15.04 -13.14 -10.86
CA ASN A 102 -14.55 -13.31 -9.47
C ASN A 102 -13.92 -14.68 -9.26
N GLU A 103 -13.86 -15.52 -10.29
CA GLU A 103 -13.18 -16.80 -10.27
C GLU A 103 -11.70 -16.58 -9.92
N PHE A 104 -11.18 -17.40 -8.99
CA PHE A 104 -9.79 -17.31 -8.51
C PHE A 104 -9.37 -15.96 -7.90
N VAL A 105 -10.34 -15.12 -7.51
CA VAL A 105 -10.08 -13.85 -6.81
C VAL A 105 -10.19 -14.08 -5.30
N ILE A 106 -9.11 -13.80 -4.58
CA ILE A 106 -9.15 -13.76 -3.11
C ILE A 106 -9.73 -12.40 -2.74
N SER A 107 -10.99 -12.33 -2.32
CA SER A 107 -11.64 -11.07 -1.94
C SER A 107 -12.09 -11.09 -0.49
N ALA A 108 -12.03 -9.94 0.16
CA ALA A 108 -12.47 -9.76 1.54
C ALA A 108 -13.08 -8.37 1.72
N GLU A 109 -14.09 -8.29 2.58
CA GLU A 109 -14.75 -7.05 2.97
C GLU A 109 -15.05 -7.10 4.46
N ALA A 110 -14.72 -6.03 5.17
CA ALA A 110 -14.95 -5.94 6.60
C ALA A 110 -15.28 -4.51 7.03
N THR A 111 -16.00 -4.41 8.13
CA THR A 111 -16.41 -3.15 8.76
C THR A 111 -16.00 -3.19 10.22
N SER A 112 -15.59 -2.05 10.78
CA SER A 112 -15.25 -1.91 12.19
C SER A 112 -15.83 -0.65 12.79
N ASN A 113 -16.49 -0.83 13.95
CA ASN A 113 -16.90 0.22 14.87
C ASN A 113 -16.53 -0.11 16.32
N ASP A 114 -15.78 -1.19 16.55
CA ASP A 114 -15.42 -1.70 17.87
C ASP A 114 -13.92 -2.02 17.99
N ALA A 115 -13.51 -2.49 19.17
CA ALA A 115 -12.11 -2.77 19.46
C ALA A 115 -11.60 -4.06 18.79
N ASN A 116 -12.46 -4.91 18.24
CA ASN A 116 -12.08 -6.20 17.65
C ASN A 116 -11.51 -6.06 16.23
N SER A 117 -11.71 -4.90 15.60
CA SER A 117 -11.35 -4.62 14.21
C SER A 117 -12.08 -5.51 13.20
N GLY A 118 -12.23 -5.01 11.98
CA GLY A 118 -12.79 -5.77 10.87
C GLY A 118 -11.70 -6.62 10.23
N GLN A 119 -11.80 -7.94 10.34
CA GLN A 119 -10.83 -8.89 9.76
C GLN A 119 -11.15 -9.14 8.28
N LEU A 120 -10.16 -8.96 7.40
CA LEU A 120 -10.29 -9.19 5.96
C LEU A 120 -9.70 -10.57 5.64
N VAL A 121 -10.57 -11.57 5.45
CA VAL A 121 -10.14 -12.94 5.12
C VAL A 121 -10.89 -13.42 3.87
N GLY A 122 -10.13 -13.74 2.82
CA GLY A 122 -10.65 -14.36 1.60
C GLY A 122 -10.32 -15.86 1.54
N SER A 123 -10.54 -16.46 0.38
CA SER A 123 -10.24 -17.88 0.17
C SER A 123 -9.99 -18.23 -1.30
N LEU A 124 -9.20 -19.28 -1.53
CA LEU A 124 -9.12 -20.04 -2.78
C LEU A 124 -9.51 -21.50 -2.47
N PRO A 125 -10.77 -21.91 -2.67
CA PRO A 125 -11.23 -23.24 -2.29
C PRO A 125 -10.50 -24.40 -3.00
N ASP A 126 -9.94 -24.14 -4.18
CA ASP A 126 -9.18 -25.14 -4.96
C ASP A 126 -7.74 -25.31 -4.48
N PHE A 127 -7.33 -24.55 -3.45
CA PHE A 127 -6.00 -24.63 -2.85
C PHE A 127 -6.05 -25.39 -1.54
N ASP A 128 -5.12 -26.32 -1.35
CA ASP A 128 -4.93 -27.05 -0.07
C ASP A 128 -4.77 -26.09 1.12
N GLU A 129 -4.10 -24.94 0.91
CA GLU A 129 -3.85 -23.92 1.93
C GLU A 129 -4.84 -22.74 1.81
N GLY A 130 -5.80 -22.75 0.88
CA GLY A 130 -6.59 -21.57 0.52
C GLY A 130 -7.89 -21.36 1.30
N SER A 131 -8.18 -22.13 2.36
CA SER A 131 -9.45 -22.00 3.08
C SER A 131 -9.63 -20.66 3.80
N ALA A 132 -8.52 -20.02 4.18
CA ALA A 132 -8.52 -18.74 4.87
C ALA A 132 -7.22 -17.98 4.55
N ILE A 133 -7.33 -16.95 3.72
CA ILE A 133 -6.22 -16.10 3.29
C ILE A 133 -6.44 -14.70 3.87
N PRO A 134 -5.66 -14.27 4.88
CA PRO A 134 -5.75 -12.96 5.47
C PRO A 134 -5.23 -11.90 4.50
N LEU A 135 -6.03 -10.87 4.27
CA LEU A 135 -5.71 -9.70 3.45
C LEU A 135 -5.56 -8.42 4.28
N GLY A 136 -5.69 -8.50 5.61
CA GLY A 136 -5.45 -7.41 6.55
C GLY A 136 -6.59 -7.22 7.55
N GLN A 137 -6.59 -6.07 8.22
CA GLN A 137 -7.64 -5.66 9.13
C GLN A 137 -7.84 -4.14 9.12
N ILE A 138 -9.07 -3.68 9.37
CA ILE A 138 -9.41 -2.26 9.50
C ILE A 138 -9.91 -1.97 10.92
N THR A 139 -9.27 -1.04 11.62
CA THR A 139 -9.68 -0.67 13.00
C THR A 139 -10.82 0.36 12.99
N ARG A 140 -11.48 0.54 14.12
CA ARG A 140 -12.52 1.58 14.29
C ARG A 140 -11.94 3.01 14.22
N GLU A 141 -10.63 3.16 14.39
CA GLU A 141 -9.90 4.42 14.25
C GLU A 141 -9.46 4.69 12.80
N GLY A 142 -9.72 3.79 11.85
CA GLY A 142 -9.30 3.96 10.46
C GLY A 142 -7.85 3.54 10.18
N VAL A 143 -7.26 2.69 11.02
CA VAL A 143 -5.95 2.10 10.73
C VAL A 143 -6.15 0.82 9.92
N PHE A 144 -5.55 0.75 8.73
CA PHE A 144 -5.39 -0.51 8.01
C PHE A 144 -4.08 -1.16 8.41
N ILE A 145 -4.15 -2.36 8.98
CA ILE A 145 -2.97 -3.13 9.38
C ILE A 145 -2.86 -4.31 8.40
N PRO A 146 -1.74 -4.44 7.66
CA PRO A 146 -1.58 -5.52 6.69
C PRO A 146 -1.45 -6.87 7.39
N PRO A 147 -1.73 -7.98 6.68
CA PRO A 147 -1.55 -9.33 7.21
C PRO A 147 -0.05 -9.65 7.35
N LYS A 148 0.26 -10.84 7.88
CA LYS A 148 1.62 -11.37 7.78
C LYS A 148 1.97 -11.70 6.33
N GLY A 149 3.26 -11.66 6.01
CA GLY A 149 3.78 -12.13 4.73
C GLY A 149 3.61 -13.65 4.61
N GLY A 150 2.76 -14.12 3.69
CA GLY A 150 2.49 -15.55 3.57
C GLY A 150 2.23 -15.98 2.14
N VAL A 151 2.46 -17.26 1.89
CA VAL A 151 2.10 -17.95 0.65
C VAL A 151 1.07 -19.03 0.91
N TYR A 152 0.22 -19.28 -0.08
CA TYR A 152 -0.85 -20.27 -0.04
C TYR A 152 -0.78 -21.11 -1.29
N ARG A 153 -0.65 -22.42 -1.11
CA ARG A 153 -0.37 -23.36 -2.20
C ARG A 153 -1.61 -24.12 -2.66
N LYS A 154 -1.69 -24.33 -3.97
CA LYS A 154 -2.73 -25.14 -4.61
C LYS A 154 -2.64 -26.59 -4.17
N SER A 155 -1.41 -27.11 -4.09
CA SER A 155 -1.11 -28.41 -3.53
C SER A 155 0.04 -28.29 -2.53
N SER A 156 -0.05 -28.99 -1.41
CA SER A 156 1.01 -28.98 -0.39
C SER A 156 2.37 -29.35 -0.98
N GLY A 157 3.40 -28.57 -0.66
CA GLY A 157 4.77 -28.78 -1.12
C GLY A 157 5.11 -28.24 -2.50
N VAL A 158 4.17 -27.58 -3.20
CA VAL A 158 4.52 -26.80 -4.40
C VAL A 158 5.44 -25.65 -4.01
N GLU A 159 6.62 -25.59 -4.63
CA GLU A 159 7.59 -24.53 -4.38
C GLU A 159 7.16 -23.22 -5.05
N ILE A 160 7.54 -22.09 -4.45
CA ILE A 160 7.46 -20.78 -5.11
C ILE A 160 8.36 -20.78 -6.35
N GLU A 161 7.78 -20.46 -7.52
CA GLU A 161 8.56 -20.43 -8.75
C GLU A 161 9.64 -19.33 -8.75
N PRO A 162 10.81 -19.59 -9.36
CA PRO A 162 11.80 -18.55 -9.60
C PRO A 162 11.32 -17.61 -10.71
N TYR A 163 11.62 -16.32 -10.57
CA TYR A 163 11.40 -15.37 -11.66
C TYR A 163 12.18 -15.77 -12.94
N PRO A 164 11.62 -15.60 -14.16
CA PRO A 164 10.34 -14.98 -14.50
C PRO A 164 9.18 -15.97 -14.64
N ALA A 165 9.29 -17.19 -14.10
CA ALA A 165 8.19 -18.14 -14.20
C ALA A 165 6.98 -17.64 -13.39
N LEU A 166 5.80 -17.76 -13.99
CA LEU A 166 4.53 -17.38 -13.39
C LEU A 166 3.65 -18.62 -13.32
N SER A 167 3.06 -18.90 -12.16
CA SER A 167 2.02 -19.92 -12.05
C SER A 167 0.84 -19.51 -11.20
N ALA A 168 -0.28 -20.17 -11.47
CA ALA A 168 -1.49 -20.10 -10.67
C ALA A 168 -1.50 -21.14 -9.53
N GLN A 169 -0.34 -21.61 -9.07
CA GLN A 169 -0.21 -22.64 -8.04
C GLN A 169 0.11 -22.08 -6.65
N VAL A 170 0.65 -20.85 -6.57
CA VAL A 170 1.02 -20.21 -5.31
C VAL A 170 0.45 -18.79 -5.30
N ALA A 171 -0.32 -18.45 -4.26
CA ALA A 171 -0.85 -17.11 -4.03
C ALA A 171 -0.16 -16.48 -2.82
N ASP A 172 -0.20 -15.14 -2.73
CA ASP A 172 0.29 -14.39 -1.58
C ASP A 172 -0.82 -13.56 -0.89
N THR A 173 -0.43 -12.78 0.13
CA THR A 173 -1.32 -11.88 0.88
C THR A 173 -1.35 -10.43 0.37
N SER A 174 -0.62 -10.12 -0.71
CA SER A 174 -0.66 -8.78 -1.29
C SER A 174 -2.03 -8.54 -1.94
N CYS A 175 -2.51 -7.30 -1.93
CA CYS A 175 -3.82 -6.96 -2.44
C CYS A 175 -3.97 -5.45 -2.63
N ASP A 176 -5.03 -5.02 -3.30
CA ASP A 176 -5.47 -3.64 -3.27
C ASP A 176 -6.99 -3.51 -3.19
N GLY A 177 -7.48 -2.34 -2.83
CA GLY A 177 -8.91 -2.09 -2.75
C GLY A 177 -9.30 -0.78 -2.10
N SER A 178 -10.59 -0.65 -1.79
CA SER A 178 -11.15 0.59 -1.26
C SER A 178 -11.20 0.60 0.26
N VAL A 179 -10.91 1.76 0.85
CA VAL A 179 -11.22 2.10 2.25
C VAL A 179 -12.31 3.17 2.24
N SER A 180 -13.38 2.94 3.00
CA SER A 180 -14.51 3.84 3.11
C SER A 180 -14.89 4.06 4.58
N VAL A 181 -15.65 5.11 4.82
CA VAL A 181 -16.18 5.41 6.15
C VAL A 181 -17.60 5.92 6.01
N ASN A 182 -18.51 5.36 6.80
CA ASN A 182 -19.85 5.88 6.95
C ASN A 182 -19.84 6.85 8.13
N LEU A 183 -20.12 8.12 7.85
CA LEU A 183 -20.27 9.16 8.87
C LEU A 183 -21.76 9.42 9.10
N THR A 184 -22.17 9.40 10.36
CA THR A 184 -23.53 9.79 10.77
C THR A 184 -23.46 10.90 11.81
N ILE A 185 -24.23 11.97 11.58
CA ILE A 185 -24.47 13.03 12.56
C ILE A 185 -25.76 12.70 13.31
N ASP A 186 -25.72 12.81 14.64
CA ASP A 186 -26.91 12.65 15.49
C ASP A 186 -28.06 13.55 15.00
N GLY A 187 -29.14 12.91 14.53
CA GLY A 187 -30.36 13.59 14.07
C GLY A 187 -30.28 14.28 12.71
N ALA A 188 -29.13 14.28 12.01
CA ALA A 188 -28.94 15.01 10.73
C ALA A 188 -28.65 14.10 9.51
N GLY A 189 -28.40 12.80 9.71
CA GLY A 189 -28.26 11.81 8.64
C GLY A 189 -26.82 11.48 8.26
N GLN A 190 -26.64 10.88 7.08
CA GLN A 190 -25.33 10.45 6.56
C GLN A 190 -24.61 11.59 5.82
N ILE A 191 -23.30 11.72 6.06
CA ILE A 191 -22.43 12.61 5.30
C ILE A 191 -21.75 11.81 4.19
N GLU A 192 -21.73 12.36 2.97
CA GLU A 192 -20.98 11.74 1.87
C GLU A 192 -19.47 11.85 2.13
N VAL A 193 -18.77 10.73 1.95
CA VAL A 193 -17.31 10.67 2.05
C VAL A 193 -16.74 10.00 0.81
N LEU A 194 -15.79 10.66 0.15
CA LEU A 194 -15.04 10.04 -0.94
C LEU A 194 -14.06 9.00 -0.40
N PRO A 195 -14.10 7.75 -0.91
CA PRO A 195 -13.28 6.66 -0.40
C PRO A 195 -11.81 6.84 -0.79
N ALA A 196 -10.92 6.17 -0.07
CA ALA A 196 -9.51 6.05 -0.41
C ALA A 196 -9.19 4.65 -0.99
N CYS A 197 -7.97 4.50 -1.48
CA CYS A 197 -7.37 3.23 -1.87
C CYS A 197 -6.38 2.75 -0.81
N ILE A 198 -6.28 1.44 -0.63
CA ILE A 198 -5.17 0.78 0.06
C ILE A 198 -4.48 -0.19 -0.91
N ILE A 199 -3.16 -0.13 -0.94
CA ILE A 199 -2.28 -1.10 -1.59
C ILE A 199 -1.51 -1.83 -0.48
N VAL A 200 -1.49 -3.16 -0.53
CA VAL A 200 -0.71 -4.01 0.37
C VAL A 200 0.43 -4.61 -0.43
N ALA A 201 1.64 -4.16 -0.12
CA ALA A 201 2.86 -4.46 -0.86
C ALA A 201 3.88 -5.21 0.02
N PRO A 202 4.98 -5.69 -0.58
CA PRO A 202 6.14 -6.16 0.16
C PRO A 202 6.81 -5.06 1.00
N GLN A 203 7.77 -5.47 1.83
CA GLN A 203 8.56 -4.63 2.74
C GLN A 203 9.25 -3.48 1.99
N ASP A 204 9.61 -2.42 2.71
CA ASP A 204 10.53 -1.39 2.24
C ASP A 204 11.81 -1.53 3.04
N PHE A 205 12.92 -1.80 2.35
CA PHE A 205 14.22 -2.02 2.96
C PHE A 205 15.01 -0.72 3.12
N SER A 206 14.45 0.41 2.72
CA SER A 206 15.12 1.72 2.78
C SER A 206 14.11 2.88 2.89
N PRO A 207 13.23 2.85 3.91
CA PRO A 207 12.11 3.78 4.05
C PRO A 207 12.51 5.25 4.20
N ASP A 208 13.78 5.53 4.49
CA ASP A 208 14.30 6.89 4.71
C ASP A 208 14.98 7.49 3.46
N THR A 209 15.17 6.73 2.39
CA THR A 209 16.00 7.18 1.24
C THR A 209 15.20 7.69 0.05
N ASN A 210 13.95 7.22 -0.14
CA ASN A 210 13.06 7.64 -1.24
C ASN A 210 13.78 7.77 -2.59
N GLU A 211 14.39 6.67 -3.05
CA GLU A 211 15.25 6.67 -4.22
C GLU A 211 14.45 6.45 -5.51
N GLY A 212 14.99 6.95 -6.63
CA GLY A 212 14.44 6.70 -7.95
C GLY A 212 13.24 7.56 -8.33
N TYR A 213 12.57 7.15 -9.41
CA TYR A 213 11.33 7.77 -9.87
C TYR A 213 10.16 7.13 -9.12
N THR A 214 9.41 7.95 -8.39
CA THR A 214 8.39 7.47 -7.44
C THR A 214 7.02 7.34 -8.09
N LEU A 215 6.15 6.52 -7.49
CA LEU A 215 4.76 6.38 -7.93
C LEU A 215 4.02 7.74 -7.91
N ASN A 216 4.34 8.62 -6.96
CA ASN A 216 3.84 9.99 -6.93
C ASN A 216 4.20 10.77 -8.21
N GLU A 217 5.46 10.69 -8.65
CA GLU A 217 5.92 11.40 -9.85
C GLU A 217 5.29 10.79 -11.11
N TYR A 218 5.26 9.46 -11.21
CA TYR A 218 4.58 8.77 -12.32
C TYR A 218 3.12 9.13 -12.43
N LEU A 219 2.36 9.10 -11.33
CA LEU A 219 0.94 9.41 -11.37
C LEU A 219 0.70 10.87 -11.76
N LYS A 220 1.57 11.79 -11.33
CA LYS A 220 1.49 13.19 -11.76
C LYS A 220 1.71 13.35 -13.26
N ASP A 221 2.73 12.69 -13.80
CA ASP A 221 3.01 12.74 -15.24
C ASP A 221 1.94 12.02 -16.07
N ALA A 222 1.53 10.82 -15.66
CA ALA A 222 0.54 10.00 -16.36
C ALA A 222 -0.87 10.62 -16.37
N LEU A 223 -1.20 11.44 -15.37
CA LEU A 223 -2.51 12.08 -15.25
C LEU A 223 -2.48 13.56 -15.69
N ASP A 224 -1.36 14.04 -16.22
CA ASP A 224 -1.14 15.44 -16.62
C ASP A 224 -1.50 16.42 -15.47
N ILE A 225 -1.13 16.06 -14.24
CA ILE A 225 -1.46 16.85 -13.06
C ILE A 225 -0.65 18.14 -13.07
N PRO A 226 -1.31 19.31 -13.04
CA PRO A 226 -0.61 20.58 -13.07
C PRO A 226 0.38 20.67 -11.91
N LEU A 227 1.65 20.91 -12.24
CA LEU A 227 2.68 21.11 -11.23
C LEU A 227 2.36 22.36 -10.39
N LYS A 228 2.91 22.44 -9.19
CA LYS A 228 2.71 23.57 -8.25
C LYS A 228 2.95 24.96 -8.88
N ARG A 229 3.73 25.05 -9.97
CA ARG A 229 4.00 26.29 -10.71
C ARG A 229 2.85 26.75 -11.63
N GLU A 230 1.95 25.85 -12.01
CA GLU A 230 0.92 26.08 -13.04
C GLU A 230 -0.43 26.47 -12.45
N LEU A 231 -0.69 26.08 -11.20
CA LEU A 231 -1.84 26.50 -10.43
C LEU A 231 -1.41 27.40 -9.27
N PRO A 232 -2.22 28.41 -8.89
CA PRO A 232 -1.98 29.15 -7.66
C PRO A 232 -1.80 28.18 -6.48
N PRO A 233 -0.86 28.46 -5.55
CA PRO A 233 -0.76 27.68 -4.33
C PRO A 233 -2.10 27.71 -3.61
N VAL A 234 -2.49 26.57 -3.03
CA VAL A 234 -3.63 26.56 -2.12
C VAL A 234 -3.12 27.14 -0.80
N ASP A 235 -3.40 28.41 -0.55
CA ASP A 235 -3.04 29.10 0.70
C ASP A 235 -4.00 28.72 1.86
N ASN A 236 -4.29 27.42 1.98
CA ASN A 236 -5.07 26.83 3.05
C ASN A 236 -4.27 25.68 3.67
N ILE A 237 -4.04 25.77 4.97
CA ILE A 237 -3.21 24.79 5.70
C ILE A 237 -3.79 23.38 5.66
N HIS A 238 -5.12 23.21 5.69
CA HIS A 238 -5.75 21.89 5.70
C HIS A 238 -5.61 21.20 4.35
N ASN A 239 -5.73 21.94 3.24
CA ASN A 239 -5.42 21.42 1.91
C ASN A 239 -3.95 21.02 1.79
N GLN A 240 -3.03 21.85 2.31
CA GLN A 240 -1.60 21.55 2.29
C GLN A 240 -1.28 20.27 3.06
N THR A 241 -1.80 20.14 4.29
CA THR A 241 -1.62 18.95 5.12
C THR A 241 -2.19 17.69 4.46
N ALA A 242 -3.41 17.74 3.92
CA ALA A 242 -4.00 16.59 3.24
C ALA A 242 -3.18 16.16 2.01
N ARG A 243 -2.71 17.12 1.22
CA ARG A 243 -1.84 16.83 0.06
C ARG A 243 -0.50 16.26 0.48
N GLU A 244 0.12 16.78 1.54
CA GLU A 244 1.39 16.24 2.06
C GLU A 244 1.23 14.78 2.49
N ILE A 245 0.13 14.45 3.18
CA ILE A 245 -0.20 13.05 3.54
C ILE A 245 -0.32 12.16 2.29
N ASP A 246 -1.02 12.62 1.25
CA ASP A 246 -1.17 11.88 0.00
C ASP A 246 0.17 11.68 -0.73
N GLU A 247 0.97 12.74 -0.84
CA GLU A 247 2.23 12.72 -1.58
C GLU A 247 3.29 11.88 -0.86
N GLU A 248 3.43 11.99 0.46
CA GLU A 248 4.38 11.19 1.22
C GLU A 248 4.06 9.69 1.14
N ALA A 249 2.78 9.30 1.18
CA ALA A 249 2.40 7.90 1.01
C ALA A 249 2.85 7.35 -0.36
N LEU A 250 2.61 8.11 -1.43
CA LEU A 250 2.95 7.70 -2.80
C LEU A 250 4.45 7.78 -3.13
N LYS A 251 5.23 8.58 -2.41
CA LYS A 251 6.70 8.63 -2.58
C LYS A 251 7.39 7.32 -2.19
N THR A 252 6.75 6.52 -1.34
CA THR A 252 7.30 5.22 -0.94
C THR A 252 7.17 4.13 -2.01
N GLY A 253 6.30 4.32 -3.01
CA GLY A 253 6.11 3.37 -4.10
C GLY A 253 7.03 3.65 -5.29
N SER A 254 7.45 2.61 -6.01
CA SER A 254 8.23 2.76 -7.25
C SER A 254 7.36 3.00 -8.48
N ALA A 255 7.98 3.48 -9.54
CA ALA A 255 7.35 3.75 -10.83
C ALA A 255 7.88 2.89 -11.99
N ASP A 256 8.51 1.76 -11.70
CA ASP A 256 8.79 0.72 -12.69
C ASP A 256 7.74 -0.39 -12.63
N PHE A 257 7.33 -0.87 -13.79
CA PHE A 257 6.14 -1.72 -13.97
C PHE A 257 6.42 -2.94 -14.86
N ALA A 258 7.63 -3.50 -14.80
CA ALA A 258 7.96 -4.77 -15.47
C ALA A 258 8.47 -5.88 -14.50
N PRO A 259 7.58 -6.44 -13.63
CA PRO A 259 6.14 -6.17 -13.53
C PRO A 259 5.77 -5.04 -12.57
N GLY A 260 6.72 -4.58 -11.75
CA GLY A 260 6.58 -3.60 -10.68
C GLY A 260 6.77 -4.21 -9.28
N TYR A 261 6.57 -3.40 -8.24
CA TYR A 261 6.77 -3.83 -6.84
C TYR A 261 5.50 -3.66 -5.99
N GLU A 262 5.01 -2.43 -5.81
CA GLU A 262 3.74 -2.18 -5.12
C GLU A 262 2.53 -2.36 -6.04
N VAL A 263 2.67 -1.98 -7.31
CA VAL A 263 1.59 -1.98 -8.32
C VAL A 263 2.15 -2.38 -9.68
N SER A 264 1.27 -2.76 -10.60
CA SER A 264 1.61 -3.08 -11.98
C SER A 264 0.82 -2.20 -12.95
N LEU A 265 1.38 -1.02 -13.25
CA LEU A 265 0.80 -0.05 -14.18
C LEU A 265 1.51 -0.16 -15.55
N GLY A 266 1.25 -1.25 -16.28
CA GLY A 266 1.96 -1.53 -17.52
C GLY A 266 1.45 -2.77 -18.25
N GLY A 267 2.18 -3.21 -19.28
CA GLY A 267 1.70 -4.23 -20.23
C GLY A 267 1.42 -5.63 -19.65
N ARG A 268 1.85 -5.93 -18.41
CA ARG A 268 1.53 -7.19 -17.72
C ARG A 268 0.25 -7.14 -16.88
N GLY A 269 -0.11 -5.96 -16.36
CA GLY A 269 -1.26 -5.76 -15.47
C GLY A 269 -2.61 -5.71 -16.18
N GLU A 270 -3.67 -5.62 -15.37
CA GLU A 270 -5.04 -5.34 -15.84
C GLU A 270 -5.33 -3.83 -15.94
N VAL A 271 -4.32 -2.98 -15.74
CA VAL A 271 -4.39 -1.52 -15.86
C VAL A 271 -3.81 -1.07 -17.20
N LEU A 272 -4.68 -0.90 -18.20
CA LEU A 272 -4.27 -0.43 -19.54
C LEU A 272 -4.01 1.08 -19.59
N ASP A 273 -4.79 1.86 -18.83
CA ASP A 273 -4.65 3.30 -18.71
C ASP A 273 -5.18 3.75 -17.35
N ILE A 274 -4.27 4.26 -16.51
CA ILE A 274 -4.58 4.71 -15.14
C ILE A 274 -5.61 5.84 -15.11
N ARG A 275 -5.72 6.65 -16.19
CA ARG A 275 -6.73 7.72 -16.31
C ARG A 275 -8.16 7.21 -16.23
N ASN A 276 -8.38 5.93 -16.57
CA ASN A 276 -9.69 5.29 -16.47
C ASN A 276 -10.04 4.87 -15.04
N LEU A 277 -9.07 4.81 -14.13
CA LEU A 277 -9.24 4.30 -12.77
C LEU A 277 -9.25 5.41 -11.71
N VAL A 278 -9.06 6.67 -12.09
CA VAL A 278 -9.03 7.81 -11.15
C VAL A 278 -10.24 8.71 -11.30
N TYR A 279 -10.57 9.44 -10.23
CA TYR A 279 -11.44 10.62 -10.33
C TYR A 279 -10.81 11.69 -11.22
N ARG A 280 -11.64 12.48 -11.90
CA ARG A 280 -11.21 13.60 -12.75
C ARG A 280 -11.89 14.87 -12.30
N SER A 281 -11.11 15.91 -12.01
CA SER A 281 -11.61 17.23 -11.64
C SER A 281 -12.43 17.91 -12.74
N GLN A 282 -12.28 17.48 -14.00
CA GLN A 282 -13.12 17.95 -15.10
C GLN A 282 -14.54 17.36 -15.06
N ASP A 283 -14.72 16.19 -14.44
CA ASP A 283 -16.02 15.52 -14.33
C ASP A 283 -16.70 15.80 -12.99
N ASP A 284 -15.92 15.99 -11.92
CA ASP A 284 -16.41 16.20 -10.57
C ASP A 284 -15.72 17.42 -9.93
N PRO A 285 -16.43 18.55 -9.72
CA PRO A 285 -15.85 19.76 -9.16
C PRO A 285 -15.41 19.59 -7.70
N ARG A 286 -15.80 18.51 -7.03
CA ARG A 286 -15.38 18.16 -5.66
C ARG A 286 -13.99 17.53 -5.62
N ILE A 287 -13.31 17.38 -6.76
CA ILE A 287 -11.96 16.81 -6.86
C ILE A 287 -10.99 17.95 -7.17
N ASP A 288 -9.97 18.13 -6.32
CA ASP A 288 -8.94 19.13 -6.59
C ASP A 288 -8.11 18.66 -7.81
N PRO A 289 -7.79 19.54 -8.78
CA PRO A 289 -6.97 19.15 -9.93
C PRO A 289 -5.57 18.62 -9.61
N ARG A 290 -5.10 18.79 -8.36
CA ARG A 290 -3.81 18.31 -7.86
C ARG A 290 -3.91 16.98 -7.10
N GLU A 291 -5.12 16.46 -6.91
CA GLU A 291 -5.41 15.25 -6.13
C GLU A 291 -5.40 14.00 -7.03
N VAL A 292 -4.80 12.91 -6.55
CA VAL A 292 -4.92 11.59 -7.16
C VAL A 292 -5.76 10.70 -6.27
N ARG A 293 -6.92 10.27 -6.76
CA ARG A 293 -7.82 9.36 -6.04
C ARG A 293 -8.33 8.27 -6.96
N ILE A 294 -8.22 7.03 -6.52
CA ILE A 294 -8.78 5.89 -7.25
C ILE A 294 -10.31 5.93 -7.17
N LEU A 295 -10.94 5.85 -8.33
CA LEU A 295 -12.37 5.64 -8.50
C LEU A 295 -12.64 4.14 -8.49
N TYR A 296 -13.30 3.61 -7.47
CA TYR A 296 -13.75 2.22 -7.45
C TYR A 296 -15.15 2.06 -8.03
N LYS A 297 -15.39 0.93 -8.71
CA LYS A 297 -16.72 0.52 -9.13
C LYS A 297 -17.59 0.17 -7.93
N ASN A 298 -18.79 0.72 -7.89
CA ASN A 298 -19.83 0.53 -6.88
C ASN A 298 -21.16 0.20 -7.57
N LYS A 299 -22.26 0.07 -6.82
CA LYS A 299 -23.57 -0.28 -7.40
C LYS A 299 -24.08 0.78 -8.38
N GLN A 300 -23.73 2.04 -8.17
CA GLN A 300 -24.18 3.19 -8.95
C GLN A 300 -23.43 3.34 -10.29
N ASN A 301 -22.13 2.99 -10.34
CA ASN A 301 -21.31 3.09 -11.55
C ASN A 301 -20.78 1.73 -12.05
N LYS A 302 -21.38 0.60 -11.63
CA LYS A 302 -20.90 -0.76 -11.95
C LYS A 302 -20.75 -1.01 -13.45
N LEU A 303 -21.66 -0.43 -14.24
CA LEU A 303 -21.73 -0.57 -15.70
C LEU A 303 -20.88 0.46 -16.45
N GLU A 304 -20.31 1.45 -15.75
CA GLU A 304 -19.44 2.43 -16.38
C GLU A 304 -18.15 1.75 -16.88
N PRO A 305 -17.60 2.20 -18.02
CA PRO A 305 -16.34 1.68 -18.53
C PRO A 305 -15.16 2.06 -17.63
N ARG A 306 -15.33 3.05 -16.76
CA ARG A 306 -14.30 3.57 -15.84
C ARG A 306 -14.45 3.01 -14.43
N GLY A 307 -13.36 3.11 -13.68
CA GLY A 307 -13.25 2.71 -12.28
C GLY A 307 -12.56 1.36 -12.09
N ALA A 308 -11.77 1.27 -11.03
CA ALA A 308 -11.06 0.09 -10.62
C ALA A 308 -12.01 -0.94 -9.98
N VAL A 309 -11.64 -2.21 -10.10
CA VAL A 309 -12.12 -3.28 -9.21
C VAL A 309 -11.05 -3.59 -8.15
N PRO A 310 -11.41 -4.02 -6.94
CA PRO A 310 -10.43 -4.44 -5.94
C PRO A 310 -9.46 -5.48 -6.51
N GLY A 311 -8.17 -5.33 -6.22
CA GLY A 311 -7.09 -6.20 -6.68
C GLY A 311 -6.55 -5.90 -8.07
N GLN A 312 -7.11 -4.93 -8.79
CA GLN A 312 -6.71 -4.62 -10.16
C GLN A 312 -5.33 -3.94 -10.24
N LEU A 313 -4.94 -3.16 -9.24
CA LEU A 313 -3.67 -2.42 -9.26
C LEU A 313 -2.47 -3.34 -9.06
N THR A 314 -2.66 -4.45 -8.34
CA THR A 314 -1.62 -5.43 -7.98
C THR A 314 -1.62 -6.68 -8.87
N SER A 315 -2.61 -6.86 -9.74
CA SER A 315 -2.84 -8.13 -10.45
C SER A 315 -1.77 -8.50 -11.49
N GLY A 316 -0.99 -7.55 -11.95
CA GLY A 316 0.10 -7.77 -12.92
C GLY A 316 1.43 -8.21 -12.32
N LEU A 317 1.56 -8.18 -11.00
CA LEU A 317 2.75 -8.64 -10.26
C LEU A 317 2.84 -10.19 -10.29
N CYS A 318 3.96 -10.79 -9.87
CA CYS A 318 4.01 -12.24 -9.71
C CYS A 318 2.99 -12.71 -8.67
N SER A 319 2.45 -13.91 -8.89
CA SER A 319 1.42 -14.55 -8.04
C SER A 319 1.84 -14.67 -6.57
N SER A 320 3.14 -14.79 -6.33
CA SER A 320 3.78 -14.50 -5.06
C SER A 320 4.89 -13.46 -5.24
N TRP A 321 4.88 -12.42 -4.41
CA TRP A 321 5.92 -11.37 -4.41
C TRP A 321 7.31 -11.92 -4.02
N GLN A 322 7.39 -13.02 -3.28
CA GLN A 322 8.65 -13.69 -2.98
C GLN A 322 9.35 -14.18 -4.27
N GLY A 323 8.57 -14.65 -5.25
CA GLY A 323 9.07 -15.01 -6.57
C GLY A 323 9.66 -13.80 -7.30
N ASP A 324 8.98 -12.64 -7.26
CA ASP A 324 9.49 -11.37 -7.81
C ASP A 324 10.85 -11.01 -7.20
N PHE A 325 11.01 -11.17 -5.89
CA PHE A 325 12.26 -10.82 -5.19
C PHE A 325 13.46 -11.65 -5.62
N THR A 326 13.26 -12.86 -6.14
CA THR A 326 14.38 -13.64 -6.73
C THR A 326 15.05 -12.91 -7.90
N ALA A 327 14.34 -12.02 -8.60
CA ALA A 327 14.91 -11.12 -9.62
C ALA A 327 15.59 -9.88 -9.03
N CYS A 328 15.19 -9.48 -7.82
CA CYS A 328 15.68 -8.30 -7.12
C CYS A 328 17.10 -8.47 -6.55
N VAL A 329 17.64 -9.69 -6.43
CA VAL A 329 19.01 -9.97 -5.90
C VAL A 329 20.13 -9.55 -6.87
N GLY A 330 19.89 -8.60 -7.77
CA GLY A 330 20.94 -8.08 -8.65
C GLY A 330 20.47 -7.30 -9.88
N TYR A 331 19.16 -7.17 -10.12
CA TYR A 331 18.64 -6.50 -11.32
C TYR A 331 17.57 -5.43 -11.01
N TRP A 332 16.64 -5.70 -10.08
CA TRP A 332 15.46 -4.86 -9.81
C TRP A 332 15.46 -4.38 -8.35
N VAL A 333 16.07 -3.23 -8.04
CA VAL A 333 16.20 -2.73 -6.66
C VAL A 333 15.81 -1.26 -6.52
N GLU A 334 14.77 -0.79 -7.23
CA GLU A 334 14.44 0.65 -7.29
C GLU A 334 14.22 1.31 -5.92
N HIS A 335 13.70 0.58 -4.94
CA HIS A 335 13.51 1.07 -3.58
C HIS A 335 14.83 1.26 -2.85
N LEU A 336 15.80 0.38 -3.13
CA LEU A 336 17.10 0.43 -2.49
C LEU A 336 17.99 1.48 -3.14
N PRO A 337 18.79 2.19 -2.34
CA PRO A 337 19.77 3.07 -2.91
C PRO A 337 20.83 2.31 -3.72
N PRO A 338 21.43 2.97 -4.75
CA PRO A 338 22.48 2.37 -5.56
C PRO A 338 23.72 2.00 -4.74
N ASN A 339 23.92 2.67 -3.60
CA ASN A 339 24.98 2.42 -2.64
C ASN A 339 24.46 2.52 -1.20
N ALA A 340 24.86 1.57 -0.36
CA ALA A 340 24.68 1.59 1.08
C ALA A 340 25.97 1.08 1.75
N PHE A 341 26.17 1.39 3.03
CA PHE A 341 27.41 1.08 3.75
C PHE A 341 27.13 0.37 5.08
N LEU A 342 28.09 -0.42 5.59
CA LEU A 342 27.99 -1.04 6.93
C LEU A 342 28.03 -0.02 8.07
N ASP A 343 28.63 1.14 7.83
CA ASP A 343 28.94 2.14 8.85
C ASP A 343 28.89 3.55 8.27
N GLU A 344 28.83 4.54 9.17
CA GLU A 344 28.75 5.97 8.86
C GLU A 344 30.06 6.51 8.26
N ASP A 345 31.19 5.85 8.53
CA ASP A 345 32.49 6.18 7.92
C ASP A 345 32.56 5.76 6.43
N ALA A 346 31.52 5.09 5.92
CA ALA A 346 31.43 4.55 4.58
C ALA A 346 32.60 3.61 4.25
N SER A 347 33.07 2.85 5.23
CA SER A 347 34.28 2.03 5.10
C SER A 347 34.08 0.83 4.16
N THR A 348 32.87 0.28 4.15
CA THR A 348 32.52 -0.96 3.43
C THR A 348 31.16 -0.80 2.77
N GLU A 349 31.12 -0.85 1.43
CA GLU A 349 29.86 -0.85 0.68
C GLU A 349 29.15 -2.21 0.81
N VAL A 350 27.84 -2.18 0.97
CA VAL A 350 26.99 -3.36 1.03
C VAL A 350 25.95 -3.37 -0.07
N ARG A 351 25.56 -4.59 -0.43
CA ARG A 351 24.31 -4.87 -1.12
C ARG A 351 23.36 -5.44 -0.08
N VAL A 352 22.18 -4.87 0.05
CA VAL A 352 21.18 -5.27 1.06
C VAL A 352 20.79 -6.74 0.90
N PHE A 353 20.66 -7.22 -0.34
CA PHE A 353 20.60 -8.64 -0.66
C PHE A 353 22.02 -9.13 -1.00
N ARG A 354 22.70 -9.80 -0.05
CA ARG A 354 24.14 -10.05 -0.15
C ARG A 354 24.46 -11.31 -0.94
N LYS A 355 24.67 -11.21 -2.26
CA LYS A 355 25.28 -12.33 -3.01
C LYS A 355 26.80 -12.47 -2.78
N GLN A 356 27.49 -11.41 -2.36
CA GLN A 356 28.97 -11.31 -2.39
C GLN A 356 29.68 -11.41 -1.02
N TYR A 357 28.97 -11.71 0.07
CA TYR A 357 29.59 -11.89 1.40
C TYR A 357 29.38 -13.30 2.00
N SER A 358 28.81 -14.23 1.22
CA SER A 358 28.66 -15.65 1.62
C SER A 358 29.98 -16.43 1.72
N ASP A 359 31.12 -15.79 1.48
CA ASP A 359 32.46 -16.42 1.59
C ASP A 359 32.88 -16.75 3.05
N THR A 360 32.05 -16.49 4.07
CA THR A 360 32.48 -16.69 5.47
C THR A 360 31.65 -17.70 6.28
N SER A 361 30.58 -18.29 5.74
CA SER A 361 29.80 -19.29 6.48
C SER A 361 29.11 -20.28 5.54
N SER A 362 29.53 -21.55 5.57
CA SER A 362 28.84 -22.65 4.88
C SER A 362 27.46 -23.00 5.47
N SER A 363 26.98 -22.21 6.44
CA SER A 363 25.72 -22.39 7.16
C SER A 363 24.79 -21.16 7.11
N ALA A 364 25.15 -20.09 6.41
CA ALA A 364 24.25 -18.94 6.25
C ALA A 364 23.13 -19.30 5.24
N GLU A 365 21.89 -18.95 5.57
CA GLU A 365 20.78 -18.97 4.61
C GLU A 365 21.16 -18.07 3.42
N GLU A 366 20.78 -18.43 2.19
CA GLU A 366 21.05 -17.62 0.99
C GLU A 366 19.71 -17.16 0.42
N LEU A 367 19.49 -15.89 0.10
CA LEU A 367 18.26 -15.46 -0.59
C LEU A 367 18.37 -15.71 -2.10
N ARG A 368 18.14 -16.94 -2.57
CA ARG A 368 18.26 -17.31 -4.00
C ARG A 368 16.97 -17.81 -4.63
N THR A 369 16.11 -18.43 -3.83
CA THR A 369 14.85 -19.05 -4.24
C THR A 369 13.67 -18.34 -3.58
N GLY A 370 12.48 -18.51 -4.16
CA GLY A 370 11.27 -17.94 -3.55
C GLY A 370 11.01 -18.48 -2.15
N GLU A 371 11.37 -19.75 -1.89
CA GLU A 371 11.24 -20.35 -0.55
C GLU A 371 12.20 -19.73 0.47
N GLU A 372 13.44 -19.43 0.09
CA GLU A 372 14.39 -18.72 0.95
C GLU A 372 13.92 -17.28 1.22
N PHE A 373 13.37 -16.60 0.21
CA PHE A 373 12.72 -15.30 0.41
C PHE A 373 11.53 -15.38 1.35
N ASN A 374 10.71 -16.42 1.24
CA ASN A 374 9.55 -16.60 2.09
C ASN A 374 9.91 -16.75 3.58
N ILE A 375 11.08 -17.30 3.90
CA ILE A 375 11.53 -17.50 5.29
C ILE A 375 12.49 -16.42 5.81
N GLY A 376 13.33 -15.86 4.93
CA GLY A 376 14.51 -15.10 5.33
C GLY A 376 14.43 -13.60 5.06
N VAL A 377 13.49 -13.15 4.21
CA VAL A 377 13.48 -11.75 3.76
C VAL A 377 13.29 -10.74 4.89
N ASP A 378 12.53 -11.09 5.92
CA ASP A 378 12.27 -10.22 7.07
C ASP A 378 13.49 -10.04 7.99
N LYS A 379 14.54 -10.84 7.80
CA LYS A 379 15.78 -10.76 8.57
C LYS A 379 16.77 -9.75 7.97
N VAL A 380 16.58 -9.38 6.71
CA VAL A 380 17.42 -8.42 5.97
C VAL A 380 17.50 -7.09 6.73
N GLY A 381 18.66 -6.44 6.64
CA GLY A 381 18.89 -5.14 7.25
C GLY A 381 18.08 -4.02 6.59
N ILE A 382 17.87 -2.93 7.34
CA ILE A 382 17.20 -1.72 6.85
C ILE A 382 18.24 -0.66 6.57
N VAL A 383 18.22 -0.09 5.37
CA VAL A 383 19.07 1.05 5.01
C VAL A 383 18.43 2.34 5.51
N ARG A 384 19.14 3.01 6.42
CA ARG A 384 18.71 4.27 7.05
C ARG A 384 19.56 5.42 6.52
N LEU A 385 18.98 6.62 6.50
CA LEU A 385 19.73 7.84 6.24
C LEU A 385 20.30 8.39 7.56
N ARG A 386 21.60 8.25 7.79
CA ARG A 386 22.32 8.76 8.97
C ARG A 386 23.40 9.74 8.55
N GLU A 387 23.35 10.97 9.05
CA GLU A 387 24.31 12.04 8.68
C GLU A 387 24.54 12.17 7.15
N SER A 388 23.45 12.07 6.38
CA SER A 388 23.45 12.06 4.91
C SER A 388 24.15 10.85 4.26
N ARG A 389 24.42 9.79 5.02
CA ARG A 389 24.91 8.49 4.55
C ARG A 389 23.82 7.44 4.62
N LYS A 390 23.85 6.52 3.65
CA LYS A 390 22.93 5.39 3.55
C LYS A 390 23.59 4.20 4.21
N VAL A 391 23.18 3.89 5.42
CA VAL A 391 23.83 2.88 6.27
C VAL A 391 22.88 1.72 6.49
N GLU A 392 23.33 0.50 6.24
CA GLU A 392 22.61 -0.69 6.63
C GLU A 392 22.61 -0.82 8.15
N THR A 393 21.42 -0.98 8.72
CA THR A 393 21.21 -1.08 10.16
C THR A 393 20.28 -2.24 10.46
N GLU A 394 20.17 -2.61 11.73
CA GLU A 394 19.16 -3.56 12.21
C GLU A 394 19.30 -4.99 11.63
N ARG A 395 20.40 -5.33 10.94
CA ARG A 395 20.74 -6.72 10.63
C ARG A 395 21.30 -7.39 11.89
N ASP A 396 20.75 -8.54 12.27
CA ASP A 396 21.26 -9.29 13.42
C ASP A 396 22.54 -10.04 13.05
N PRO A 397 23.50 -10.20 13.99
CA PRO A 397 24.68 -11.01 13.76
C PRO A 397 24.31 -12.46 13.41
N GLY A 398 24.76 -12.94 12.25
CA GLY A 398 24.44 -14.28 11.74
C GLY A 398 23.36 -14.31 10.66
N ASP A 399 22.62 -13.21 10.45
CA ASP A 399 21.69 -13.03 9.33
C ASP A 399 22.44 -12.51 8.08
N ASP A 400 23.59 -13.09 7.73
CA ASP A 400 24.37 -12.73 6.55
C ASP A 400 23.78 -13.35 5.26
N ILE A 401 22.48 -13.10 5.05
CA ILE A 401 21.63 -13.59 3.95
C ILE A 401 21.72 -12.73 2.70
#